data_AF-A0A9D1KDI6-F1
#
_entry.id   AF-A0A9D1KDI6-F1
#
_cell.length_a   1.000
_cell.length_b   1.000
_cell.length_c   1.000
_cell.angle_alpha   90.00
_cell.angle_beta   90.00
_cell.angle_gamma   90.00
#
_symmetry.space_group_name_H-M   'P 1'
#
loop_
_entity.id
_entity.type
_entity.pdbx_description
1 polymer ?
#
loop_
_entity_poly.entity_id
_entity_poly.type
_entity_poly.pdbx_seq_one_letter_code
_entity_poly.pdbx_strand_id
1 'polypeptide(L)'
;SINNANIFRDIKNEYGSFYNYLKVFTKDKIIYETDKTTNDLSDVISKDLKRRGMKFVGSTIIYSYLQAIGIINSHDKDCSFYKKYTN
;
A
#
# COMPACT_ATOMS: atom_id res chain seq x y z
N SER A 1 -4.26 16.72 6.27
CA SER A 1 -3.65 16.51 7.60
C SER A 1 -2.20 16.99 7.56
N ILE A 2 -1.87 18.08 8.26
CA ILE A 2 -0.50 18.63 8.33
C ILE A 2 0.48 17.57 8.88
N ASN A 3 0.06 16.83 9.91
CA ASN A 3 0.87 15.79 10.53
C ASN A 3 1.25 14.66 9.56
N ASN A 4 0.29 14.13 8.79
CA ASN A 4 0.59 13.07 7.82
C ASN A 4 1.54 13.57 6.71
N ALA A 5 1.41 14.83 6.29
CA ALA A 5 2.31 15.41 5.28
C ALA A 5 3.75 15.53 5.79
N ASN A 6 3.95 15.93 7.05
CA ASN A 6 5.27 15.95 7.68
C ASN A 6 5.88 14.55 7.74
N ILE A 7 5.13 13.56 8.23
CA ILE A 7 5.62 12.18 8.32
C ILE A 7 5.94 11.61 6.93
N PHE A 8 5.11 11.91 5.92
CA PHE A 8 5.38 11.50 4.54
C PHE A 8 6.69 12.10 4.02
N ARG A 9 6.95 13.39 4.31
CA ARG A 9 8.21 14.04 3.97
C ARG A 9 9.40 13.37 4.66
N ASP A 10 9.26 13.00 5.93
CA ASP A 10 10.32 12.32 6.68
C ASP A 10 10.61 10.93 6.11
N ILE A 11 9.58 10.16 5.75
CA ILE A 11 9.72 8.89 5.02
C ILE A 11 10.42 9.12 3.68
N LYS A 12 10.04 10.15 2.94
CA LYS A 12 10.72 10.48 1.67
C LYS A 12 12.19 10.81 1.89
N ASN A 13 12.55 11.50 2.98
CA ASN A 13 13.94 11.79 3.30
C ASN A 13 14.73 10.53 3.69
N GLU A 14 14.10 9.58 4.41
CA GLU A 14 14.71 8.31 4.85
C GLU A 14 14.90 7.30 3.69
N TYR A 15 13.91 7.17 2.82
CA TYR A 15 13.89 6.15 1.75
C TYR A 15 14.12 6.72 0.33
N GLY A 16 14.31 8.03 0.20
CA GLY A 16 14.36 8.77 -1.07
C GLY A 16 12.99 8.98 -1.74
N SER A 17 12.06 8.04 -1.59
CA SER A 17 10.68 8.15 -2.06
C SER A 17 9.74 7.28 -1.25
N PHE A 18 8.44 7.60 -1.28
CA PHE A 18 7.42 6.76 -0.64
C PHE A 18 7.29 5.39 -1.33
N TYR A 19 7.53 5.32 -2.64
CA TYR A 19 7.55 4.04 -3.36
C TYR A 19 8.68 3.12 -2.86
N ASN A 20 9.89 3.66 -2.66
CA ASN A 20 10.99 2.89 -2.07
C ASN A 20 10.68 2.40 -0.66
N TYR A 21 9.99 3.22 0.14
CA TYR A 21 9.48 2.79 1.45
C TYR A 21 8.51 1.60 1.30
N LEU A 22 7.57 1.64 0.35
CA LEU A 22 6.65 0.53 0.10
C LEU A 22 7.37 -0.75 -0.37
N LYS A 23 8.45 -0.63 -1.16
CA LYS A 23 9.26 -1.79 -1.61
C LYS A 23 9.81 -2.64 -0.48
N VAL A 24 10.09 -2.04 0.68
CA VAL A 24 10.57 -2.76 1.87
C VAL A 24 9.56 -3.84 2.30
N PHE A 25 8.27 -3.58 2.11
CA PHE A 25 7.18 -4.49 2.47
C PHE A 25 6.77 -5.37 1.30
N THR A 26 6.65 -4.79 0.10
CA THR A 26 6.09 -5.47 -1.08
C THR A 26 7.10 -6.33 -1.82
N LYS A 27 8.40 -6.14 -1.55
CA LYS A 27 9.52 -6.74 -2.30
C LYS A 27 9.42 -6.47 -3.80
N ASP A 28 8.85 -5.32 -4.16
CA ASP A 28 8.62 -4.86 -5.54
C ASP A 28 7.75 -5.80 -6.39
N LYS A 29 6.88 -6.59 -5.75
CA LYS A 29 5.95 -7.50 -6.43
C LYS A 29 4.53 -6.95 -6.43
N ILE A 30 3.84 -7.16 -7.54
CA ILE A 30 2.39 -6.93 -7.62
C ILE A 30 1.68 -8.19 -7.11
N ILE A 31 0.71 -8.01 -6.22
CA ILE A 31 -0.11 -9.08 -5.66
C ILE A 31 -1.45 -9.11 -6.41
N TYR A 32 -1.91 -10.27 -6.84
CA TYR A 32 -3.27 -10.44 -7.34
C TYR A 32 -4.14 -11.04 -6.23
N GLU A 33 -5.18 -10.30 -5.82
CA GLU A 33 -6.20 -10.81 -4.90
C GLU A 33 -7.53 -10.08 -5.14
N THR A 34 -8.64 -10.81 -5.02
CA THR A 34 -10.01 -10.27 -5.09
C THR A 34 -10.76 -10.58 -3.79
N ASP A 35 -11.93 -9.97 -3.61
CA ASP A 35 -12.86 -10.29 -2.50
C ASP A 35 -12.30 -10.08 -1.09
N LYS A 36 -11.33 -9.18 -0.95
CA LYS A 36 -10.69 -8.82 0.32
C LYS A 36 -10.75 -7.33 0.57
N THR A 37 -10.73 -6.97 1.85
CA THR A 37 -10.73 -5.58 2.33
C THR A 37 -9.47 -5.25 3.14
N THR A 38 -8.70 -6.26 3.54
CA THR A 38 -7.39 -6.18 4.21
C THR A 38 -6.58 -7.44 3.89
N ASN A 39 -5.28 -7.39 4.17
CA ASN A 39 -4.34 -8.51 4.12
C ASN A 39 -3.10 -8.23 5.00
N ASP A 40 -2.24 -9.24 5.17
CA ASP A 40 -1.03 -9.11 6.00
C ASP A 40 -0.14 -7.92 5.59
N LEU A 41 -0.04 -7.65 4.28
CA LEU A 41 0.76 -6.53 3.76
C LEU A 41 0.21 -5.18 4.23
N SER A 42 -1.10 -4.96 4.08
CA SER A 42 -1.77 -3.73 4.52
C SER A 42 -1.78 -3.60 6.04
N ASP A 43 -1.86 -4.70 6.80
CA ASP A 43 -1.73 -4.71 8.25
C ASP A 43 -0.36 -4.23 8.71
N VAL A 44 0.71 -4.77 8.12
CA VAL A 44 2.09 -4.41 8.47
C VAL A 44 2.38 -2.95 8.13
N ILE A 45 1.99 -2.49 6.94
CA ILE A 45 2.18 -1.08 6.53
C ILE A 45 1.33 -0.15 7.40
N SER A 46 0.08 -0.52 7.70
CA SER A 46 -0.80 0.25 8.61
C SER A 46 -0.16 0.40 9.99
N LYS A 47 0.38 -0.68 10.55
CA LYS A 47 1.05 -0.67 11.84
C LYS A 47 2.28 0.23 11.84
N ASP A 48 3.10 0.20 10.78
CA ASP A 48 4.28 1.07 10.68
C ASP A 48 3.90 2.55 10.57
N LEU A 49 2.95 2.89 9.69
CA LEU A 49 2.50 4.27 9.52
C LEU A 49 1.86 4.82 10.80
N LYS A 50 1.07 4.00 11.52
CA LYS A 50 0.54 4.37 12.85
C LYS A 50 1.66 4.58 13.87
N ARG A 51 2.68 3.71 13.89
CA ARG A 51 3.85 3.84 14.75
C ARG A 51 4.61 5.14 14.50
N ARG A 52 4.70 5.56 13.23
CA ARG A 52 5.27 6.86 12.82
C ARG A 52 4.37 8.06 13.13
N GLY A 53 3.17 7.81 13.65
CA GLY A 53 2.23 8.86 14.08
C GLY A 53 1.21 9.29 13.02
N MET A 54 1.13 8.62 11.86
CA MET A 54 0.09 8.94 10.88
C MET A 54 -1.30 8.59 11.44
N LYS A 55 -2.29 9.42 11.09
CA LYS A 55 -3.70 9.21 11.43
C LYS A 55 -4.50 8.81 10.19
N PHE A 56 -5.61 8.10 10.38
CA PHE A 56 -6.46 7.58 9.30
C PHE A 56 -5.72 6.68 8.31
N VAL A 57 -4.88 5.80 8.83
CA VAL A 57 -4.09 4.82 8.08
C VAL A 57 -4.39 3.40 8.58
N GLY A 58 -5.67 3.09 8.81
CA GLY A 58 -6.11 1.74 9.18
C GLY A 58 -5.84 0.74 8.05
N SER A 59 -5.81 -0.55 8.36
CA SER A 59 -5.47 -1.60 7.39
C SER A 59 -6.34 -1.54 6.14
N THR A 60 -7.66 -1.37 6.28
CA THR A 60 -8.58 -1.21 5.14
C THR A 60 -8.24 0.00 4.27
N ILE A 61 -7.86 1.13 4.88
CA ILE A 61 -7.47 2.34 4.13
C ILE A 61 -6.17 2.08 3.36
N ILE A 62 -5.20 1.42 3.99
CA ILE A 62 -3.93 1.08 3.34
C ILE A 62 -4.15 0.06 2.23
N TYR A 63 -4.98 -0.96 2.46
CA TYR A 63 -5.35 -1.94 1.47
C TYR A 63 -5.97 -1.28 0.24
N SER A 64 -6.99 -0.43 0.42
CA SER A 64 -7.61 0.31 -0.69
C SER A 64 -6.63 1.26 -1.38
N TYR A 65 -5.70 1.88 -0.64
CA TYR A 65 -4.64 2.68 -1.23
C TYR A 65 -3.71 1.84 -2.12
N LEU A 66 -3.27 0.67 -1.65
CA LEU A 66 -2.40 -0.25 -2.40
C LEU A 66 -3.09 -0.78 -3.66
N GLN A 67 -4.40 -1.00 -3.61
CA GLN A 67 -5.20 -1.31 -4.79
C GLN A 67 -5.18 -0.14 -5.79
N ALA A 68 -5.46 1.07 -5.31
CA ALA A 68 -5.53 2.28 -6.16
C ALA A 68 -4.21 2.60 -6.86
N ILE A 69 -3.06 2.32 -6.22
CA ILE A 69 -1.73 2.54 -6.81
C ILE A 69 -1.17 1.33 -7.56
N GLY A 70 -1.91 0.23 -7.67
CA GLY A 70 -1.54 -0.94 -8.47
C GLY A 70 -0.52 -1.89 -7.85
N ILE A 71 -0.23 -1.76 -6.55
CA ILE A 71 0.57 -2.75 -5.81
C ILE A 71 -0.26 -4.02 -5.57
N ILE A 72 -1.57 -3.84 -5.34
CA ILE A 72 -2.55 -4.93 -5.31
C ILE A 72 -3.41 -4.80 -6.56
N ASN A 73 -3.41 -5.82 -7.41
CA ASN A 73 -4.34 -5.94 -8.50
C ASN A 73 -5.58 -6.72 -8.03
N SER A 74 -6.71 -6.02 -7.93
CA SER A 74 -8.00 -6.60 -7.55
C SER A 74 -9.06 -6.51 -8.63
N HIS A 75 -8.65 -6.37 -9.90
CA HIS A 75 -9.61 -6.45 -11.00
C HIS A 75 -10.17 -7.87 -11.11
N ASP A 76 -11.50 -7.98 -11.17
CA ASP A 76 -12.20 -9.24 -11.43
C ASP A 76 -11.80 -9.84 -12.77
N LYS A 77 -11.94 -11.16 -12.92
CA LYS A 77 -11.55 -11.87 -14.15
C LYS A 77 -12.28 -11.38 -15.39
N ASP A 78 -13.51 -10.90 -15.22
CA ASP A 78 -14.34 -10.39 -16.31
C ASP A 78 -14.16 -8.87 -16.53
N CYS A 79 -13.28 -8.22 -15.75
CA CYS A 79 -12.96 -6.81 -15.92
C CYS A 79 -12.06 -6.60 -17.14
N SER A 80 -12.34 -5.61 -17.97
CA SER A 80 -11.51 -5.25 -19.14
C SER A 80 -10.06 -4.86 -18.79
N PHE A 81 -9.77 -4.56 -17.52
CA PHE A 81 -8.44 -4.24 -17.01
C PHE A 81 -7.77 -5.41 -16.29
N TYR A 82 -8.37 -6.61 -16.33
CA TYR A 82 -7.78 -7.81 -15.77
C TYR A 82 -6.43 -8.12 -16.41
N LYS A 83 -5.38 -8.20 -15.57
CA LYS A 83 -4.04 -8.59 -15.97
C LYS A 83 -3.49 -9.61 -14.99
N LYS A 84 -3.12 -10.80 -15.49
CA LYS A 84 -2.40 -11.79 -14.70
C LYS A 84 -0.92 -11.46 -14.75
N TYR A 85 -0.39 -10.84 -13.69
CA TYR A 85 1.05 -10.64 -13.56
C TYR A 85 1.69 -11.98 -13.17
N THR A 86 2.50 -12.53 -14.06
CA THR A 86 3.43 -13.62 -13.76
C THR A 86 4.74 -12.99 -13.28
N ASN A 87 5.10 -13.22 -12.01
CA ASN A 87 6.48 -12.99 -11.54
C ASN A 87 7.41 -14.06 -12.11
#